data_AF-W0DHN7-F1
#
_entry.id   AF-W0DHN7-F1
#
_cell.length_a   1.000
_cell.length_b   1.000
_cell.length_c   1.000
_cell.angle_alpha   90.00
_cell.angle_beta   90.00
_cell.angle_gamma   90.00
#
_symmetry.space_group_name_H-M   'P 1'
#
loop_
_entity.id
_entity.type
_entity.pdbx_description
1 polymer ?
#
loop_
_entity_poly.entity_id
_entity_poly.type
_entity_poly.pdbx_seq_one_letter_code
_entity_poly.pdbx_strand_id
1 'polypeptide(L)'
;MPSTVLKELANKVGIFISHHDTYVSRLERAIKDGEEFTHKTCHECNFGVEWDSTVVPVKSELPEEVRTLVDEIEKIHCEFHGISMQIDPKNPQPSDEEKLNRMREMSNLLLRKLLALKRLLSKRLVKEE
;
A
#
# COMPACT_ATOMS: atom_id res chain seq x y z
N MET A 1 -22.77 -8.11 -7.07
CA MET A 1 -22.31 -9.16 -8.00
C MET A 1 -20.78 -9.11 -8.04
N PRO A 2 -20.08 -10.25 -8.06
CA PRO A 2 -18.61 -10.29 -8.04
C PRO A 2 -17.95 -9.41 -9.11
N SER A 3 -18.55 -9.32 -10.30
CA SER A 3 -18.07 -8.47 -11.41
C SER A 3 -18.01 -6.98 -11.07
N THR A 4 -19.03 -6.46 -10.37
CA THR A 4 -19.08 -5.06 -9.91
C THR A 4 -17.96 -4.78 -8.91
N VAL A 5 -17.75 -5.70 -7.97
CA VAL A 5 -16.70 -5.61 -6.94
C VAL A 5 -15.31 -5.58 -7.59
N LEU A 6 -15.03 -6.48 -8.54
CA LEU A 6 -13.74 -6.54 -9.23
C LEU A 6 -13.48 -5.28 -10.05
N LYS A 7 -14.51 -4.69 -10.64
CA LYS A 7 -14.42 -3.44 -11.42
C LYS A 7 -14.11 -2.23 -10.53
N GLU A 8 -14.79 -2.12 -9.39
CA GLU A 8 -14.52 -1.06 -8.41
C GLU A 8 -13.08 -1.14 -7.91
N LEU A 9 -12.62 -2.33 -7.51
CA LEU A 9 -11.26 -2.55 -7.05
C LEU A 9 -10.23 -2.17 -8.13
N ALA A 10 -10.45 -2.59 -9.38
CA ALA A 10 -9.53 -2.31 -10.48
C ALA A 10 -9.32 -0.81 -10.73
N ASN A 11 -10.37 -0.01 -10.58
CA ASN A 11 -10.32 1.45 -10.74
C ASN A 11 -9.52 2.14 -9.61
N LYS A 12 -9.47 1.54 -8.42
CA LYS A 12 -8.80 2.13 -7.24
C LYS A 12 -7.30 1.82 -7.18
N VAL A 13 -6.82 0.75 -7.81
CA VAL A 13 -5.40 0.35 -7.75
C VAL A 13 -4.44 1.48 -8.15
N GLY A 14 -4.78 2.28 -9.16
CA GLY A 14 -3.93 3.42 -9.56
C GLY A 14 -3.80 4.50 -8.47
N ILE A 15 -4.89 4.76 -7.75
CA ILE A 15 -4.92 5.73 -6.64
C ILE A 15 -4.06 5.21 -5.48
N PHE A 16 -4.20 3.93 -5.14
CA PHE A 16 -3.42 3.27 -4.10
C PHE A 16 -1.90 3.40 -4.31
N ILE A 17 -1.44 3.18 -5.54
CA ILE A 17 -0.03 3.34 -5.91
C ILE A 17 0.43 4.79 -5.65
N SER A 18 -0.33 5.77 -6.14
CA SER A 18 0.02 7.19 -6.02
C SER A 18 0.09 7.68 -4.56
N HIS A 19 -0.84 7.25 -3.71
CA HIS A 19 -0.84 7.60 -2.29
C HIS A 19 0.43 7.12 -1.58
N HIS A 20 0.86 5.89 -1.87
CA HIS A 20 2.03 5.31 -1.24
C HIS A 20 3.33 5.98 -1.69
N ASP A 21 3.50 6.21 -3.00
CA ASP A 21 4.67 6.91 -3.54
C ASP A 21 4.83 8.31 -2.92
N THR A 22 3.71 9.03 -2.76
CA THR A 22 3.70 10.36 -2.14
C THR A 22 4.20 10.32 -0.70
N TYR A 23 3.86 9.30 0.09
CA TYR A 23 4.31 9.17 1.47
C TYR A 23 5.83 8.98 1.55
N VAL A 24 6.38 8.06 0.75
CA VAL A 24 7.83 7.78 0.72
C VAL A 24 8.60 9.05 0.38
N SER A 25 8.21 9.77 -0.67
CA SER A 25 8.89 11.01 -1.07
C SER A 25 8.86 12.09 0.01
N ARG A 26 7.77 12.19 0.78
CA ARG A 26 7.67 13.16 1.88
C ARG A 26 8.54 12.77 3.07
N LEU A 27 8.62 11.48 3.40
CA LEU A 27 9.45 10.99 4.50
C LEU A 27 10.93 11.18 4.18
N GLU A 28 11.38 10.78 2.99
CA GLU A 28 12.78 10.98 2.56
C GLU A 28 13.19 12.46 2.61
N ARG A 29 12.26 13.36 2.23
CA ARG A 29 12.48 14.80 2.34
C ARG A 29 12.59 15.28 3.79
N ALA A 30 11.68 14.86 4.66
CA ALA A 30 11.70 15.27 6.06
C ALA A 30 12.99 14.83 6.77
N ILE A 31 13.50 13.63 6.47
CA ILE A 31 14.77 13.13 7.00
C ILE A 31 15.93 14.01 6.51
N LYS A 32 15.96 14.34 5.21
CA LYS A 32 17.00 15.18 4.63
C LYS A 32 17.02 16.58 5.22
N ASP A 33 15.84 17.16 5.43
CA ASP A 33 15.67 18.54 5.85
C ASP A 33 15.64 18.67 7.40
N GLY A 34 15.64 17.54 8.13
CA GLY A 34 15.53 17.51 9.60
C GLY A 34 14.17 18.00 10.12
N GLU A 35 13.14 17.89 9.29
CA GLU A 35 11.82 18.46 9.55
C GLU A 35 10.90 17.51 10.32
N GLU A 36 9.87 18.07 10.93
CA GLU A 36 8.83 17.26 11.55
C GLU A 36 8.04 16.47 10.51
N PHE A 37 7.84 15.18 10.78
CA PHE A 37 7.03 14.31 9.94
C PHE A 37 5.93 13.64 10.76
N THR A 38 4.69 13.89 10.38
CA THR A 38 3.55 13.21 11.00
C THR A 38 3.38 11.83 10.37
N HIS A 39 3.88 10.81 11.06
CA HIS A 39 3.56 9.43 10.70
C HIS A 39 2.06 9.18 10.82
N LYS A 40 1.56 8.32 9.93
CA LYS A 40 0.21 7.79 10.00
C LYS A 40 0.31 6.28 10.18
N THR A 41 -0.62 5.67 10.90
CA THR A 41 -0.71 4.21 10.93
C THR A 41 -1.17 3.67 9.57
N CYS A 42 -1.09 2.35 9.40
CA CYS A 42 -1.60 1.66 8.22
C CYS A 42 -3.12 1.80 8.02
N HIS A 43 -3.88 2.30 8.99
CA HIS A 43 -5.32 2.53 8.85
C HIS A 43 -5.69 4.02 8.75
N GLU A 44 -4.73 4.92 9.04
CA GLU A 44 -4.94 6.37 8.98
C GLU A 44 -4.35 7.01 7.72
N CYS A 45 -3.46 6.32 7.02
CA CYS A 45 -2.90 6.79 5.76
C CYS A 45 -3.98 6.78 4.66
N ASN A 46 -3.82 7.62 3.63
CA ASN A 46 -4.82 7.73 2.57
C ASN A 46 -5.00 6.40 1.80
N PHE A 47 -3.96 5.56 1.75
CA PHE A 47 -4.09 4.20 1.25
C PHE A 47 -4.98 3.36 2.18
N GLY A 48 -4.67 3.32 3.48
CA GLY A 48 -5.36 2.52 4.49
C GLY A 48 -6.83 2.86 4.63
N VAL A 49 -7.16 4.14 4.75
CA VAL A 49 -8.57 4.61 4.84
C VAL A 49 -9.38 4.17 3.63
N GLU A 50 -8.83 4.33 2.43
CA GLU A 50 -9.50 3.92 1.21
C GLU A 50 -9.55 2.39 1.10
N TRP A 51 -8.49 1.68 1.52
CA TRP A 51 -8.44 0.22 1.54
C TRP A 51 -9.48 -0.40 2.48
N ASP A 52 -9.61 0.16 3.69
CA ASP A 52 -10.55 -0.29 4.71
C ASP A 52 -12.01 -0.02 4.32
N SER A 53 -12.27 1.04 3.55
CA SER A 53 -13.62 1.38 3.09
C SER A 53 -14.01 0.69 1.78
N THR A 54 -13.04 0.25 0.96
CA THR A 54 -13.32 -0.31 -0.37
C THR A 54 -13.01 -1.80 -0.49
N VAL A 55 -11.91 -2.27 0.11
CA VAL A 55 -11.42 -3.64 -0.07
C VAL A 55 -11.90 -4.56 1.05
N VAL A 56 -11.77 -4.12 2.30
CA VAL A 56 -12.16 -4.92 3.48
C VAL A 56 -13.62 -5.36 3.43
N PRO A 57 -14.61 -4.52 3.08
CA PRO A 57 -16.02 -4.91 3.09
C PRO A 57 -16.37 -6.01 2.07
N VAL A 58 -15.61 -6.09 0.98
CA VAL A 58 -15.87 -7.00 -0.14
C VAL A 58 -14.90 -8.18 -0.18
N LYS A 59 -13.89 -8.21 0.69
CA LYS A 59 -12.78 -9.18 0.71
C LYS A 59 -13.23 -10.63 0.78
N SER A 60 -14.28 -10.91 1.54
CA SER A 60 -14.85 -12.27 1.70
C SER A 60 -15.53 -12.78 0.43
N GLU A 61 -15.99 -11.89 -0.44
CA GLU A 61 -16.68 -12.19 -1.70
C GLU A 61 -15.71 -12.37 -2.88
N LEU A 62 -14.43 -12.03 -2.69
CA LEU A 62 -13.42 -12.13 -3.73
C LEU A 62 -13.04 -13.60 -4.01
N PRO A 63 -12.69 -13.94 -5.26
CA PRO A 63 -12.07 -15.23 -5.58
C PRO A 63 -10.82 -15.45 -4.74
N GLU A 64 -10.56 -16.69 -4.34
CA GLU A 64 -9.45 -17.04 -3.43
C GLU A 64 -8.10 -16.45 -3.87
N GLU A 65 -7.75 -16.58 -5.15
CA GLU A 65 -6.52 -16.02 -5.71
C GLU A 65 -6.41 -14.50 -5.52
N VAL A 66 -7.52 -13.77 -5.68
CA VAL A 66 -7.57 -12.31 -5.48
C VAL A 66 -7.48 -11.98 -3.99
N ARG A 67 -8.20 -12.73 -3.15
CA ARG A 67 -8.19 -12.55 -1.70
C ARG A 67 -6.80 -12.75 -1.12
N THR A 68 -6.10 -13.82 -1.51
CA THR A 68 -4.71 -14.07 -1.10
C THR A 68 -3.80 -12.90 -1.45
N LEU A 69 -3.95 -12.33 -2.65
CA LEU A 69 -3.15 -11.17 -3.06
C LEU A 69 -3.49 -9.91 -2.27
N VAL A 70 -4.77 -9.71 -1.94
CA VAL A 70 -5.25 -8.63 -1.05
C VAL A 70 -4.66 -8.78 0.36
N ASP A 71 -4.68 -9.98 0.93
CA ASP A 71 -4.07 -10.29 2.24
C ASP A 71 -2.56 -9.97 2.25
N GLU A 72 -1.84 -10.36 1.20
CA GLU A 72 -0.42 -10.07 1.06
C GLU A 72 -0.15 -8.56 0.99
N ILE A 73 -0.96 -7.82 0.22
CA ILE A 73 -0.85 -6.36 0.11
C ILE A 73 -1.05 -5.69 1.47
N GLU A 74 -2.09 -6.08 2.19
CA GLU A 74 -2.40 -5.55 3.53
C GLU A 74 -1.23 -5.81 4.49
N LYS A 75 -0.69 -7.02 4.51
CA LYS A 75 0.48 -7.37 5.33
C LYS A 75 1.70 -6.50 5.01
N ILE A 76 2.05 -6.37 3.73
CA ILE A 76 3.21 -5.56 3.29
C ILE A 76 3.01 -4.09 3.69
N HIS A 77 1.81 -3.55 3.49
CA HIS A 77 1.47 -2.17 3.83
C HIS A 77 1.60 -1.90 5.35
N CYS A 78 1.11 -2.81 6.18
CA CYS A 78 1.22 -2.70 7.64
C CYS A 78 2.69 -2.80 8.09
N GLU A 79 3.47 -3.72 7.52
CA GLU A 79 4.91 -3.83 7.83
C GLU A 79 5.67 -2.55 7.43
N PHE A 80 5.33 -1.97 6.26
CA PHE A 80 5.88 -0.68 5.82
C PHE A 80 5.65 0.44 6.83
N HIS A 81 4.40 0.61 7.29
CA HIS A 81 4.11 1.62 8.30
C HIS A 81 4.83 1.33 9.62
N GLY A 82 4.88 0.07 10.05
CA GLY A 82 5.58 -0.37 11.25
C GLY A 82 7.08 -0.06 11.25
N ILE A 83 7.75 -0.13 10.09
CA ILE A 83 9.16 0.29 9.96
C ILE A 83 9.27 1.82 9.91
N SER A 84 8.40 2.48 9.13
CA SER A 84 8.47 3.93 8.96
C SER A 84 8.35 4.69 10.28
N MET A 85 7.50 4.20 11.19
CA MET A 85 7.26 4.81 12.49
C MET A 85 8.43 4.67 13.48
N GLN A 86 9.46 3.88 13.14
CA GLN A 86 10.69 3.76 13.93
C GLN A 86 11.77 4.77 13.53
N ILE A 87 11.51 5.58 12.51
CA ILE A 87 12.40 6.63 12.04
C ILE A 87 11.93 7.95 12.67
N ASP A 88 12.83 8.66 13.36
CA ASP A 88 12.60 10.03 13.81
C ASP A 88 13.41 10.98 12.92
N PRO A 89 12.78 11.70 11.97
CA PRO A 89 13.48 12.61 11.10
C PRO A 89 14.23 13.75 11.81
N LYS A 90 13.84 14.11 13.05
CA LYS A 90 14.55 15.12 13.86
C LYS A 90 15.78 14.57 14.58
N ASN A 91 15.93 13.25 14.66
CA ASN A 91 17.04 12.60 15.34
C ASN A 91 17.55 11.37 14.56
N PRO A 92 18.18 11.58 13.39
CA PRO A 92 18.63 10.49 12.52
C PRO A 92 19.61 9.55 13.24
N GLN A 93 19.32 8.26 13.18
CA GLN A 93 20.17 7.20 13.71
C GLN A 93 20.92 6.47 12.59
N PRO A 94 22.11 5.89 12.85
CA PRO A 94 22.80 5.07 11.86
C PRO A 94 21.94 3.89 11.33
N SER A 95 21.05 3.35 12.19
CA SER A 95 20.11 2.29 11.80
C SER A 95 19.02 2.75 10.83
N ASP A 96 18.82 4.05 10.63
CA ASP A 96 17.77 4.57 9.76
C ASP A 96 18.07 4.31 8.28
N GLU A 97 19.34 4.19 7.89
CA GLU A 97 19.70 3.80 6.52
C GLU A 97 19.19 2.40 6.18
N GLU A 98 19.35 1.44 7.10
CA GLU A 98 18.83 0.08 6.93
C GLU A 98 17.29 0.07 6.87
N LYS A 99 16.63 0.83 7.76
CA LYS A 99 15.17 0.98 7.75
C LYS A 99 14.69 1.57 6.43
N LEU A 100 15.34 2.62 5.92
CA LEU A 100 15.01 3.24 4.65
C LEU A 100 15.18 2.28 3.47
N ASN A 101 16.25 1.48 3.45
CA ASN A 101 16.44 0.46 2.43
C ASN A 101 15.33 -0.59 2.48
N ARG A 102 14.99 -1.08 3.67
CA ARG A 102 13.88 -2.04 3.83
C ARG A 102 12.52 -1.43 3.46
N MET A 103 12.29 -0.16 3.77
CA MET A 103 11.10 0.56 3.32
C MET A 103 11.03 0.63 1.79
N ARG A 104 12.13 0.94 1.10
CA ARG A 104 12.19 0.96 -0.37
C ARG A 104 11.91 -0.41 -0.98
N GLU A 105 12.47 -1.47 -0.40
CA GLU A 105 12.19 -2.85 -0.81
C GLU A 105 10.71 -3.19 -0.67
N MET A 106 10.09 -2.82 0.45
CA MET A 106 8.66 -3.03 0.67
C MET A 106 7.79 -2.16 -0.23
N SER A 107 8.16 -0.91 -0.51
CA SER A 107 7.48 -0.07 -1.51
C SER A 107 7.47 -0.74 -2.88
N ASN A 108 8.63 -1.27 -3.30
CA ASN A 108 8.75 -2.00 -4.56
C ASN A 108 7.92 -3.28 -4.56
N LEU A 109 7.90 -4.01 -3.45
CA LEU A 109 7.10 -5.23 -3.30
C LEU A 109 5.60 -4.91 -3.35
N LEU A 110 5.15 -3.89 -2.62
CA LEU A 110 3.78 -3.41 -2.60
C LEU A 110 3.34 -2.99 -4.01
N LEU A 111 4.15 -2.19 -4.71
CA LEU A 111 3.88 -1.78 -6.08
C LEU A 111 3.74 -2.99 -7.02
N ARG A 112 4.64 -3.98 -6.92
CA ARG A 112 4.56 -5.21 -7.72
C ARG A 112 3.26 -5.97 -7.44
N LYS A 113 2.85 -6.07 -6.17
CA LYS A 113 1.60 -6.76 -5.77
C LYS A 113 0.35 -6.00 -6.23
N LEU A 114 0.33 -4.67 -6.12
CA LEU A 114 -0.73 -3.82 -6.66
C LEU A 114 -0.84 -3.95 -8.18
N LEU A 115 0.28 -3.94 -8.90
CA LEU A 115 0.29 -4.16 -10.36
C LEU A 115 -0.16 -5.58 -10.73
N ALA A 116 0.23 -6.59 -9.96
CA ALA A 116 -0.26 -7.96 -10.15
C ALA A 116 -1.78 -8.03 -9.93
N LEU A 117 -2.29 -7.34 -8.91
CA LEU A 117 -3.72 -7.24 -8.62
C LEU A 117 -4.46 -6.59 -9.80
N LYS A 118 -3.97 -5.45 -10.28
CA LYS A 118 -4.53 -4.79 -11.48
C LYS A 118 -4.62 -5.74 -12.67
N ARG A 119 -3.54 -6.45 -12.98
CA ARG A 119 -3.49 -7.40 -14.11
C ARG A 119 -4.47 -8.56 -13.92
N LEU A 120 -4.56 -9.09 -12.70
CA LEU A 120 -5.47 -10.19 -12.37
C LEU A 120 -6.93 -9.76 -12.53
N LEU A 121 -7.27 -8.57 -12.04
CA LEU A 121 -8.62 -8.00 -12.16
C LEU A 121 -8.97 -7.72 -13.62
N SER A 122 -8.08 -7.12 -14.40
CA SER A 122 -8.31 -6.88 -15.84
C SER A 122 -8.56 -8.19 -16.61
N LYS A 123 -7.81 -9.26 -16.32
CA LYS A 123 -8.02 -10.57 -16.95
C LYS A 123 -9.38 -11.18 -16.59
N ARG A 124 -9.85 -10.96 -15.36
CA ARG A 124 -11.15 -11.50 -14.90
C ARG A 124 -12.31 -10.74 -15.52
N LEU A 125 -12.22 -9.42 -15.63
CA LEU A 125 -13.24 -8.61 -16.29
C LEU A 125 -13.43 -9.01 -17.76
N VAL A 126 -12.34 -9.31 -18.50
CA VAL A 126 -12.41 -9.79 -19.90
C VAL A 126 -13.04 -11.19 -20.02
N LYS A 127 -13.05 -12.00 -18.96
CA LYS A 127 -13.66 -13.34 -18.97
C LYS A 127 -15.14 -13.33 -18.58
N GLU A 128 -15.64 -12.22 -18.05
CA GLU A 128 -17.03 -12.06 -17.59
C GLU A 128 -17.91 -11.33 -18.62
N GLU A 129 -17.31 -10.80 -19.71
CA GLU A 129 -17.98 -10.26 -20.91
C GLU A 129 -18.19 -11.34 -21.97
#